data_AF-A0A8I2K3M3-F1
#
_entry.id   AF-A0A8I2K3M3-F1
#
_cell.length_a   1.000
_cell.length_b   1.000
_cell.length_c   1.000
_cell.angle_alpha   90.00
_cell.angle_beta   90.00
_cell.angle_gamma   90.00
#
_symmetry.space_group_name_H-M   'P 1'
#
loop_
_entity.id
_entity.type
_entity.pdbx_description
1 polymer ?
#
loop_
_entity_poly.entity_id
_entity_poly.type
_entity_poly.pdbx_seq_one_letter_code
_entity_poly.pdbx_strand_id
1 'polypeptide(L)'
;NFDTLDGDKDKDGYKGTAPVKSFEKFSSPFGIVNMVGNVWEWTKEKILKGGGYLSLEDDLEVKSSRKGESYDKEGFRCIKVEK
;
A
#
# COMPACT_ATOMS: atom_id res chain seq x y z
N ASN A 1 7.99 -32.48 -13.92
CA ASN A 1 6.83 -31.65 -13.53
C ASN A 1 6.52 -31.83 -12.06
N PHE A 2 7.20 -31.06 -11.23
CA PHE A 2 6.74 -30.70 -9.89
C PHE A 2 7.16 -29.24 -9.72
N ASP A 3 6.39 -28.36 -10.33
CA ASP A 3 6.50 -26.92 -10.11
C ASP A 3 6.28 -26.69 -8.62
N THR A 4 7.28 -26.09 -7.99
CA THR A 4 7.31 -25.76 -6.58
C THR A 4 6.06 -24.96 -6.21
N LEU A 5 5.24 -25.60 -5.38
CA LEU A 5 4.17 -25.08 -4.54
C LEU A 5 4.22 -23.55 -4.36
N ASP A 6 3.42 -22.86 -5.17
CA ASP A 6 3.11 -21.43 -5.12
C ASP A 6 2.24 -21.06 -3.88
N GLY A 7 2.20 -21.93 -2.86
CA GLY A 7 1.29 -21.84 -1.71
C GLY A 7 1.70 -20.80 -0.67
N ASP A 8 2.73 -20.00 -0.95
CA ASP A 8 3.35 -19.10 0.00
C ASP A 8 3.41 -17.64 -0.46
N LYS A 9 2.70 -17.26 -1.55
CA LYS A 9 2.61 -15.88 -2.05
C LYS A 9 1.16 -15.52 -2.38
N ASP A 10 0.78 -14.28 -2.12
CA ASP A 10 -0.49 -13.74 -2.62
C ASP A 10 -0.42 -13.40 -4.11
N LYS A 11 -1.55 -12.99 -4.70
CA LYS A 11 -1.68 -12.71 -6.15
C LYS A 11 -0.66 -11.70 -6.70
N ASP A 12 -0.15 -10.82 -5.85
CA ASP A 12 0.85 -9.79 -6.19
C ASP A 12 2.31 -10.25 -5.97
N GLY A 13 2.50 -11.46 -5.45
CA GLY A 13 3.80 -12.06 -5.14
C GLY A 13 4.28 -11.88 -3.69
N TYR A 14 3.51 -11.23 -2.81
CA TYR A 14 3.91 -10.91 -1.44
C TYR A 14 2.81 -11.23 -0.42
N LYS A 15 3.11 -12.05 0.59
CA LYS A 15 2.20 -12.32 1.73
C LYS A 15 1.92 -11.14 2.67
N GLY A 16 2.57 -10.02 2.41
CA GLY A 16 2.79 -8.95 3.37
C GLY A 16 3.13 -7.67 2.65
N THR A 17 3.86 -6.78 3.31
CA THR A 17 4.40 -5.62 2.63
C THR A 17 5.38 -6.02 1.52
N ALA A 18 5.31 -5.30 0.42
CA ALA A 18 6.26 -5.43 -0.68
C ALA A 18 7.35 -4.34 -0.56
N PRO A 19 8.58 -4.57 -1.05
CA PRO A 19 9.56 -3.51 -1.24
C PRO A 19 8.95 -2.31 -1.95
N VAL A 20 9.29 -1.09 -1.52
CA VAL A 20 8.66 0.17 -1.97
C VAL A 20 8.72 0.39 -3.48
N LYS A 21 9.62 -0.30 -4.18
CA LYS A 21 9.84 -0.13 -5.63
C LYS A 21 9.32 -1.31 -6.47
N SER A 22 8.72 -2.33 -5.87
CA SER A 22 8.29 -3.55 -6.57
C SER A 22 7.27 -3.30 -7.68
N PHE A 23 6.51 -2.21 -7.59
CA PHE A 23 5.43 -1.87 -8.52
C PHE A 23 5.65 -0.51 -9.22
N GLU A 24 6.90 -0.09 -9.42
CA GLU A 24 7.25 1.20 -10.07
C GLU A 24 6.60 1.37 -11.46
N LYS A 25 6.39 0.27 -12.21
CA LYS A 25 5.69 0.29 -13.51
C LYS A 25 4.27 0.86 -13.42
N PHE A 26 3.63 0.79 -12.25
CA PHE A 26 2.27 1.26 -11.99
C PHE A 26 2.23 2.61 -11.23
N SER A 27 3.32 3.37 -11.31
CA SER A 27 3.38 4.72 -10.74
C SER A 27 2.26 5.61 -11.28
N SER A 28 1.79 6.54 -10.46
CA SER A 28 0.87 7.58 -10.92
C SER A 28 1.51 8.45 -12.02
N PRO A 29 0.74 9.25 -12.77
CA PRO A 29 1.29 10.23 -13.73
C PRO A 29 2.31 11.22 -13.12
N PHE A 30 2.36 11.31 -11.78
CA PHE A 30 3.32 12.14 -11.03
C PHE A 30 4.57 11.37 -10.58
N GLY A 31 4.73 10.10 -10.99
CA GLY A 31 5.87 9.25 -10.62
C GLY A 31 5.81 8.72 -9.19
N ILE A 32 4.65 8.77 -8.53
CA ILE A 32 4.50 8.30 -7.15
C ILE A 32 4.08 6.83 -7.13
N VAL A 33 4.83 6.02 -6.39
CA VAL A 33 4.66 4.56 -6.24
C VAL A 33 3.95 4.25 -4.92
N ASN A 34 3.25 3.11 -4.82
CA ASN A 34 2.60 2.63 -3.61
C ASN A 34 1.59 3.66 -3.03
N MET A 35 0.74 4.22 -3.89
CA MET A 35 -0.38 5.06 -3.46
C MET A 35 -1.62 4.23 -3.07
N VAL A 36 -1.69 2.97 -3.52
CA VAL A 36 -2.76 2.03 -3.21
C VAL A 36 -2.12 0.68 -2.83
N GLY A 37 -2.59 0.08 -1.74
CA GLY A 37 -2.06 -1.17 -1.19
C GLY A 37 -0.76 -0.99 -0.41
N ASN A 38 -0.08 -2.11 -0.14
CA ASN A 38 1.11 -2.19 0.72
C ASN A 38 0.81 -1.80 2.18
N VAL A 39 0.72 -0.51 2.50
CA VAL A 39 0.37 -0.03 3.84
C VAL A 39 -0.63 1.10 3.77
N TRP A 40 -1.53 1.14 4.75
CA TRP A 40 -2.33 2.33 5.01
C TRP A 40 -1.41 3.47 5.45
N GLU A 41 -1.53 4.64 4.85
CA GLU A 41 -0.66 5.79 5.14
C GLU A 41 -1.37 6.85 5.97
N TRP A 42 -0.75 7.26 7.08
CA TRP A 42 -1.23 8.33 7.93
C TRP A 42 -1.16 9.70 7.25
N THR A 43 -2.26 10.46 7.36
CA THR A 43 -2.29 11.89 7.09
C THR A 43 -2.25 12.70 8.38
N LYS A 44 -1.98 14.01 8.26
CA LYS A 44 -1.99 14.96 9.38
C LYS A 44 -3.34 15.03 10.09
N GLU A 45 -4.42 14.75 9.37
CA GLU A 45 -5.81 14.77 9.85
C GLU A 45 -6.19 13.48 10.60
N LYS A 46 -5.23 12.57 10.86
CA LYS A 46 -5.46 11.26 11.50
C LYS A 46 -6.42 10.37 10.69
N ILE A 47 -6.39 10.54 9.38
CA ILE A 47 -7.05 9.68 8.42
C ILE A 47 -5.99 8.79 7.77
N LEU A 48 -6.31 7.52 7.59
CA LEU A 48 -5.50 6.58 6.84
C LEU A 48 -6.00 6.51 5.40
N LYS A 49 -5.09 6.48 4.42
CA LYS A 49 -5.41 6.43 2.98
C LYS A 49 -4.68 5.26 2.30
N GLY A 50 -5.20 4.85 1.13
CA GLY A 50 -4.50 3.96 0.18
C GLY A 50 -4.78 2.46 0.32
N GLY A 51 -5.20 1.96 1.49
CA GLY A 51 -5.32 0.51 1.69
C GLY A 51 -3.99 -0.15 2.06
N GLY A 52 -4.04 -1.35 2.64
CA GLY A 52 -2.86 -2.15 2.98
C GLY A 52 -2.86 -3.52 2.30
N TYR A 53 -1.83 -4.32 2.50
CA TYR A 53 -1.73 -5.66 1.91
C TYR A 53 -2.84 -6.64 2.36
N LEU A 54 -3.55 -6.34 3.45
CA LEU A 54 -4.73 -7.10 3.92
C LEU A 54 -6.07 -6.51 3.47
N SER A 55 -6.05 -5.40 2.73
CA SER A 55 -7.27 -4.73 2.26
C SER A 55 -7.96 -5.56 1.17
N LEU A 56 -9.30 -5.55 1.20
CA LEU A 56 -10.10 -6.10 0.11
C LEU A 56 -10.04 -5.18 -1.11
N GLU A 57 -10.42 -5.68 -2.29
CA GLU A 57 -10.37 -4.93 -3.55
C GLU A 57 -11.13 -3.60 -3.48
N ASP A 58 -12.28 -3.56 -2.79
CA ASP A 58 -13.09 -2.33 -2.59
C ASP A 58 -12.37 -1.26 -1.74
N ASP A 59 -11.39 -1.66 -0.93
CA ASP A 59 -10.56 -0.75 -0.14
C ASP A 59 -9.29 -0.31 -0.90
N LEU A 60 -9.00 -0.88 -2.07
CA LEU A 60 -7.84 -0.55 -2.91
C LEU A 60 -8.20 0.48 -3.97
N GLU A 61 -8.69 1.64 -3.53
CA GLU A 61 -9.12 2.74 -4.39
C GLU A 61 -8.54 4.09 -3.94
N VAL A 62 -8.47 5.06 -4.85
CA VAL A 62 -7.96 6.42 -4.55
C VAL A 62 -8.79 7.10 -3.45
N LYS A 63 -10.09 6.83 -3.39
CA LYS A 63 -10.99 7.43 -2.39
C LYS A 63 -10.87 6.77 -1.02
N SER A 64 -10.32 5.56 -0.92
CA SER A 64 -10.27 4.79 0.33
C SER A 64 -9.72 5.60 1.48
N SER A 65 -10.46 5.59 2.58
CA SER A 65 -10.11 6.30 3.80
C SER A 65 -10.74 5.64 5.01
N ARG A 66 -9.99 5.57 6.11
CA ARG A 66 -10.53 5.19 7.41
C ARG A 66 -9.99 6.08 8.51
N LYS A 67 -10.77 6.23 9.59
CA LYS A 67 -10.28 6.90 10.80
C LYS A 67 -9.14 6.05 11.38
N GLY A 68 -8.02 6.69 11.71
CA GLY A 68 -6.87 5.97 12.24
C GLY A 68 -7.03 5.66 13.74
N GLU A 69 -6.83 4.39 14.09
CA GLU A 69 -6.86 3.91 15.48
C GLU A 69 -5.50 3.34 15.96
N SER A 70 -4.47 3.41 15.09
CA SER A 70 -3.10 2.90 15.30
C SER A 70 -3.00 1.39 15.44
N TYR A 71 -2.38 0.76 14.45
CA TYR A 71 -2.04 -0.65 14.36
C TYR A 71 -0.56 -0.80 13.93
N ASP A 72 -0.07 -2.04 13.88
CA ASP A 72 1.31 -2.40 13.54
C ASP A 72 1.58 -2.48 12.02
N LYS A 73 0.58 -2.16 11.18
CA LYS A 73 0.59 -2.35 9.71
C LYS A 73 0.38 -1.05 8.93
N GLU A 74 0.47 0.10 9.59
CA GLU A 74 0.44 1.40 8.92
C GLU A 74 1.83 1.96 8.67
N GLY A 75 1.92 2.80 7.65
CA GLY A 75 3.10 3.60 7.31
C GLY A 75 2.74 5.07 7.19
N PHE A 76 3.65 5.82 6.57
CA PHE A 76 3.47 7.22 6.28
C PHE A 76 4.40 7.66 5.15
N ARG A 77 4.10 8.82 4.58
CA ARG A 77 4.98 9.54 3.67
C ARG A 77 5.11 10.98 4.13
N CYS A 78 6.32 11.50 4.07
CA CYS A 78 6.57 12.91 4.35
C CYS A 78 6.30 13.76 3.11
N ILE A 79 5.75 14.95 3.35
CA ILE A 79 5.64 16.00 2.33
C ILE A 79 6.59 17.12 2.75
N LYS A 80 7.47 17.52 1.84
CA LYS A 80 8.33 18.70 2.02
C LYS A 80 7.72 19.86 1.23
N VAL A 81 7.41 20.94 1.92
CA VAL A 81 7.00 22.19 1.28
C VAL A 81 8.26 22.97 0.92
N GLU A 82 8.45 23.24 -0.36
CA GLU A 82 9.53 24.13 -0.83
C GLU A 82 9.01 25.57 -0.81
N LYS A 83 9.84 26.49 -0.31
CA LYS A 83 9.53 27.91 -0.20
C LYS A 83 10.08 28.66 -1.40
#